data_AF-A0A920TRI9-F1
#
_entry.id   AF-A0A920TRI9-F1
#
_cell.length_a   1.000
_cell.length_b   1.000
_cell.length_c   1.000
_cell.angle_alpha   90.00
_cell.angle_beta   90.00
_cell.angle_gamma   90.00
#
_symmetry.space_group_name_H-M   'P 1'
#
loop_
_entity.id
_entity.type
_entity.pdbx_description
1 polymer ?
#
loop_
_entity_poly.entity_id
_entity_poly.type
_entity_poly.pdbx_seq_one_letter_code
_entity_poly.pdbx_strand_id
1 'polypeptide(L)'
;MDVKPPDYETRMAILQKKAADDGFSLDSEVIEFIAHSCTSSVRELEGAAIKLLAYSSLTNREITLDLAKTAFRGSLGQQREKGPVLSPERIREIVARRWRVRADALSSQRRTKDLTVPRQVAMFLIKETFDLSLVRIGEFFGGRDHSPCDSLHPKS
;
A
#
# COMPACT_ATOMS: atom_id res chain seq x y z
N MET A 1 5.35 27.34 -14.13
CA MET A 1 4.31 27.99 -13.32
C MET A 1 3.80 26.95 -12.33
N ASP A 2 3.97 27.18 -11.03
CA ASP A 2 3.44 26.32 -9.97
C ASP A 2 1.91 26.43 -9.94
N VAL A 3 1.23 25.56 -10.69
CA VAL A 3 -0.21 25.35 -10.50
C VAL A 3 -0.36 24.54 -9.23
N LYS A 4 -0.70 25.24 -8.15
CA LYS A 4 -1.00 24.60 -6.86
C LYS A 4 -2.14 23.60 -7.07
N PRO A 5 -2.03 22.36 -6.55
CA PRO A 5 -3.10 21.39 -6.68
C PRO A 5 -4.39 21.94 -6.05
N PRO A 6 -5.54 21.79 -6.71
CA PRO A 6 -6.82 22.25 -6.19
C PRO A 6 -7.20 21.48 -4.91
N ASP A 7 -7.80 22.18 -3.95
CA ASP A 7 -8.37 21.58 -2.74
C ASP A 7 -9.52 20.61 -3.07
N TYR A 8 -9.84 19.71 -2.15
CA TYR A 8 -10.80 18.63 -2.37
C TYR A 8 -12.17 19.12 -2.84
N GLU A 9 -12.72 20.15 -2.20
CA GLU A 9 -13.99 20.77 -2.58
C GLU A 9 -13.94 21.33 -4.01
N THR A 10 -12.84 21.99 -4.36
CA THR A 10 -12.60 22.51 -5.71
C THR A 10 -12.52 21.39 -6.75
N ARG A 11 -11.91 20.25 -6.40
CA ARG A 11 -11.85 19.06 -7.29
C ARG A 11 -13.25 18.50 -7.57
N MET A 12 -14.11 18.42 -6.56
CA MET A 12 -15.50 17.98 -6.72
C MET A 12 -16.30 18.95 -7.60
N ALA A 13 -16.20 20.25 -7.34
CA ALA A 13 -16.89 21.27 -8.13
C ALA A 13 -16.48 21.26 -9.61
N ILE A 14 -15.18 21.06 -9.89
CA ILE A 14 -14.68 20.93 -11.27
C ILE A 14 -15.27 19.70 -11.94
N LEU A 15 -15.26 18.53 -11.28
CA LEU A 15 -15.83 17.30 -11.85
C LEU A 15 -17.33 17.41 -12.13
N GLN A 16 -18.07 18.04 -11.22
CA GLN A 16 -19.51 18.20 -11.34
C GLN A 16 -19.86 19.16 -12.49
N LYS A 17 -19.11 20.26 -12.62
CA LYS A 17 -19.23 21.17 -13.76
C LYS A 17 -18.87 20.48 -15.08
N LYS A 18 -17.79 19.69 -15.10
CA LYS A 18 -17.35 18.94 -16.28
C LYS A 18 -18.42 17.95 -16.76
N ALA A 19 -18.99 17.20 -15.83
CA ALA A 19 -20.07 16.25 -16.12
C ALA A 19 -21.28 16.98 -16.75
N ALA A 20 -21.68 18.11 -16.16
CA ALA A 20 -22.76 18.93 -16.71
C ALA A 20 -22.44 19.50 -18.11
N ASP A 21 -21.23 20.00 -18.33
CA ASP A 21 -20.77 20.57 -19.61
C ASP A 21 -20.74 19.50 -20.73
N ASP A 22 -20.32 18.29 -20.39
CA ASP A 22 -20.21 17.15 -21.32
C ASP A 22 -21.53 16.35 -21.44
N GLY A 23 -22.60 16.77 -20.76
CA GLY A 23 -23.95 16.21 -20.87
C GLY A 23 -24.16 14.87 -20.17
N PHE A 24 -23.35 14.53 -19.16
CA PHE A 24 -23.53 13.32 -18.35
C PHE A 24 -23.65 13.64 -16.86
N SER A 25 -24.34 12.78 -16.11
CA SER A 25 -24.42 12.88 -14.66
C SER A 25 -23.46 11.88 -14.01
N LEU A 26 -22.66 12.35 -13.06
CA LEU A 26 -21.89 11.48 -12.17
C LEU A 26 -22.57 11.44 -10.81
N ASP A 27 -22.75 10.24 -10.28
CA ASP A 27 -23.15 10.07 -8.88
C ASP A 27 -22.09 10.63 -7.94
N SER A 28 -22.55 11.14 -6.79
CA SER A 28 -21.67 11.69 -5.74
C SER A 28 -20.55 10.73 -5.36
N GLU A 29 -20.83 9.44 -5.24
CA GLU A 29 -19.83 8.43 -4.92
C GLU A 29 -18.71 8.33 -5.98
N VAL A 30 -19.05 8.51 -7.26
CA VAL A 30 -18.09 8.49 -8.36
C VAL A 30 -17.24 9.76 -8.36
N ILE A 31 -17.87 10.93 -8.11
CA ILE A 31 -17.17 12.21 -7.98
C ILE A 31 -16.17 12.15 -6.82
N GLU A 32 -16.62 11.69 -5.64
CA GLU A 32 -15.77 11.55 -4.46
C GLU A 32 -14.61 10.59 -4.72
N PHE A 33 -14.87 9.48 -5.41
CA PHE A 33 -13.85 8.50 -5.77
C PHE A 33 -12.76 9.12 -6.65
N ILE A 34 -13.13 9.87 -7.69
CA ILE A 34 -12.18 10.50 -8.60
C ILE A 34 -11.43 11.62 -7.88
N ALA A 35 -12.11 12.44 -7.08
CA ALA A 35 -11.51 13.54 -6.32
C ALA A 35 -10.51 13.06 -5.25
N HIS A 36 -10.70 11.85 -4.69
CA HIS A 36 -9.73 11.19 -3.81
C HIS A 36 -8.57 10.56 -4.57
N SER A 37 -8.84 10.03 -5.76
CA SER A 37 -7.85 9.29 -6.54
C SER A 37 -6.90 10.19 -7.32
N CYS A 38 -7.36 11.37 -7.76
CA CYS A 38 -6.60 12.32 -8.56
C CYS A 38 -6.39 13.61 -7.76
N THR A 39 -5.16 13.81 -7.27
CA THR A 39 -4.82 14.96 -6.41
C THR A 39 -3.73 15.85 -6.99
N SER A 40 -3.09 15.43 -8.09
CA SER A 40 -1.85 16.07 -8.54
C SER A 40 -2.12 17.31 -9.38
N SER A 41 -3.15 17.30 -10.23
CA SER A 41 -3.51 18.46 -11.06
C SER A 41 -4.95 18.43 -11.57
N VAL A 42 -5.47 19.59 -11.97
CA VAL A 42 -6.77 19.72 -12.66
C VAL A 42 -6.79 18.90 -13.96
N ARG A 43 -5.67 18.87 -14.69
CA ARG A 43 -5.56 18.14 -15.96
C ARG A 43 -5.71 16.62 -15.79
N GLU A 44 -5.19 16.10 -14.68
CA GLU A 44 -5.35 14.68 -14.31
C GLU A 44 -6.81 14.34 -13.99
N LEU A 45 -7.50 15.21 -13.25
CA LEU A 45 -8.94 15.12 -12.95
C LEU A 45 -9.79 15.09 -14.23
N GLU A 46 -9.54 16.02 -15.14
CA GLU A 46 -10.25 16.07 -16.42
C GLU A 46 -9.96 14.82 -17.27
N GLY A 47 -8.71 14.39 -17.32
CA GLY A 47 -8.32 13.16 -18.00
C GLY A 47 -8.98 11.91 -17.41
N ALA A 48 -9.17 11.87 -16.08
CA ALA A 48 -9.88 10.79 -15.41
C ALA A 48 -11.37 10.77 -15.79
N ALA A 49 -12.04 11.92 -15.79
CA ALA A 49 -13.44 12.05 -16.19
C ALA A 49 -13.67 11.60 -17.65
N ILE A 50 -12.84 12.09 -18.58
CA ILE A 50 -12.91 11.71 -20.00
C ILE A 50 -12.69 10.21 -20.19
N LYS A 51 -11.73 9.63 -19.47
CA LYS A 51 -11.45 8.20 -19.55
C LYS A 51 -12.61 7.34 -19.05
N LEU A 52 -13.27 7.78 -17.98
CA LEU A 52 -14.45 7.11 -17.46
C LEU A 52 -15.60 7.16 -18.46
N LEU A 53 -15.83 8.32 -19.06
CA LEU A 53 -16.83 8.50 -20.12
C LEU A 53 -16.52 7.58 -21.32
N ALA A 54 -15.29 7.61 -21.82
CA ALA A 54 -14.87 6.76 -22.94
C ALA A 54 -15.03 5.26 -22.62
N TYR A 55 -14.69 4.84 -21.40
CA TYR A 55 -14.84 3.45 -20.98
C TYR A 55 -16.32 3.04 -20.87
N SER A 56 -17.18 3.92 -20.36
CA SER A 56 -18.63 3.74 -20.34
C SER A 56 -19.20 3.60 -21.75
N SER A 57 -18.82 4.49 -22.67
CA SER A 57 -19.24 4.42 -24.08
C SER A 57 -18.75 3.15 -24.79
N LEU A 58 -17.50 2.75 -24.57
CA LEU A 58 -16.92 1.53 -25.18
C LEU A 58 -17.55 0.24 -24.65
N THR A 59 -17.89 0.20 -23.37
CA THR A 59 -18.52 -0.97 -22.74
C THR A 59 -20.04 -0.94 -22.80
N ASN A 60 -20.61 0.17 -23.26
CA ASN A 60 -22.05 0.47 -23.25
C ASN A 60 -22.69 0.22 -21.85
N ARG A 61 -21.98 0.61 -20.79
CA ARG A 61 -22.41 0.47 -19.40
C ARG A 61 -22.59 1.83 -18.77
N GLU A 62 -23.59 1.97 -17.91
CA GLU A 62 -23.79 3.19 -17.13
C GLU A 62 -22.58 3.48 -16.22
N ILE A 63 -22.31 4.78 -16.04
CA ILE A 63 -21.24 5.23 -15.17
C ILE A 63 -21.63 4.97 -13.72
N THR A 64 -21.03 3.93 -13.15
CA THR A 64 -21.20 3.53 -11.75
C THR A 64 -19.86 3.49 -11.02
N LEU A 65 -19.88 3.47 -9.69
CA LEU A 65 -18.66 3.35 -8.89
C LEU A 65 -17.84 2.10 -9.23
N ASP A 66 -18.49 0.98 -9.54
CA ASP A 66 -17.82 -0.25 -9.96
C ASP A 66 -17.16 -0.08 -11.33
N LEU A 67 -17.84 0.56 -12.28
CA LEU A 67 -17.27 0.88 -13.58
C LEU A 67 -16.07 1.81 -13.43
N ALA A 68 -16.17 2.85 -12.60
CA ALA A 68 -15.07 3.75 -12.30
C ALA A 68 -13.87 2.98 -11.73
N LYS A 69 -14.07 2.17 -10.70
CA LYS A 69 -13.02 1.28 -10.15
C LYS A 69 -12.39 0.42 -11.24
N THR A 70 -13.19 -0.11 -12.17
CA THR A 70 -12.72 -0.96 -13.27
C THR A 70 -11.93 -0.20 -14.31
N ALA A 71 -12.45 0.92 -14.82
CA ALA A 71 -11.80 1.80 -15.79
C ALA A 71 -10.45 2.30 -15.28
N PHE A 72 -10.39 2.56 -13.98
CA PHE A 72 -9.21 3.09 -13.34
C PHE A 72 -8.25 2.01 -12.79
N ARG A 73 -8.66 0.74 -12.68
CA ARG A 73 -7.81 -0.36 -12.20
C ARG A 73 -6.49 -0.51 -12.98
N GLY A 74 -6.52 -0.28 -14.29
CA GLY A 74 -5.34 -0.40 -15.16
C GLY A 74 -4.56 0.90 -15.38
N SER A 75 -5.11 2.06 -15.02
CA SER A 75 -4.53 3.36 -15.37
C SER A 75 -4.26 4.28 -14.19
N LEU A 76 -4.91 4.07 -13.02
CA LEU A 76 -4.44 4.57 -11.73
C LEU A 76 -3.32 3.69 -11.16
N GLY A 77 -2.49 3.12 -12.04
CA GLY A 77 -1.21 2.57 -11.66
C GLY A 77 -0.37 3.72 -11.13
N GLN A 78 -0.36 3.90 -9.80
CA GLN A 78 0.63 4.57 -8.95
C GLN A 78 0.04 5.42 -7.81
N GLN A 79 -1.28 5.60 -7.68
CA GLN A 79 -1.85 6.31 -6.50
C GLN A 79 -2.59 5.43 -5.49
N ARG A 80 -2.83 4.15 -5.82
CA ARG A 80 -3.46 3.17 -4.93
C ARG A 80 -2.51 2.21 -4.24
N GLU A 81 -1.29 2.64 -3.92
CA GLU A 81 -0.51 2.03 -2.84
C GLU A 81 0.22 3.10 -2.02
N LYS A 82 -0.53 4.01 -1.41
CA LYS A 82 -0.22 4.40 -0.02
C LYS A 82 -0.85 3.39 0.95
N GLY A 83 -0.78 2.10 0.63
CA GLY A 83 -0.67 1.12 1.69
C GLY A 83 0.59 1.47 2.50
N PRO A 84 0.65 1.16 3.81
CA PRO A 84 1.88 1.33 4.55
C PRO A 84 3.00 0.65 3.76
N VAL A 85 4.08 1.38 3.48
CA VAL A 85 5.27 0.87 2.80
C VAL A 85 5.51 -0.54 3.32
N LEU A 86 5.42 -1.54 2.44
CA LEU A 86 5.72 -2.90 2.84
C LEU A 86 7.16 -2.86 3.37
N SER A 87 7.31 -3.15 4.65
CA SER A 87 8.60 -3.18 5.32
C SER A 87 8.78 -4.55 5.98
N PRO A 88 10.02 -5.04 6.16
CA PRO A 88 10.27 -6.29 6.87
C PRO A 88 9.60 -6.34 8.26
N GLU A 89 9.55 -5.20 8.97
CA GLU A 89 8.89 -5.05 10.26
C GLU A 89 7.39 -5.26 10.14
N ARG A 90 6.77 -4.74 9.08
CA ARG A 90 5.35 -4.89 8.84
C ARG A 90 4.96 -6.32 8.52
N ILE A 91 5.76 -7.03 7.72
CA ILE A 91 5.56 -8.46 7.46
C ILE A 91 5.64 -9.24 8.78
N ARG A 92 6.63 -8.94 9.62
CA ARG A 92 6.77 -9.55 10.95
C ARG A 92 5.55 -9.30 11.84
N GLU A 93 5.00 -8.08 11.87
CA GLU A 93 3.77 -7.77 12.63
C GLU A 93 2.55 -8.54 12.13
N ILE A 94 2.38 -8.67 10.82
CA ILE A 94 1.26 -9.38 10.20
C ILE A 94 1.34 -10.87 10.55
N VAL A 95 2.53 -11.46 10.41
CA VAL A 95 2.77 -12.86 10.76
C VAL A 95 2.57 -13.08 12.27
N ALA A 96 3.10 -12.19 13.12
CA ALA A 96 2.90 -12.29 14.57
C ALA A 96 1.41 -12.31 14.95
N ARG A 97 0.63 -11.40 14.37
CA ARG A 97 -0.82 -11.30 14.57
C ARG A 97 -1.56 -12.57 14.11
N ARG A 98 -1.19 -13.11 12.95
CA ARG A 98 -1.83 -14.31 12.38
C ARG A 98 -1.61 -15.56 13.21
N TRP A 99 -0.46 -15.65 13.89
CA TRP A 99 -0.12 -16.75 14.81
C TRP A 99 -0.39 -16.42 16.28
N ARG A 100 -1.00 -15.25 16.58
CA ARG A 100 -1.28 -14.77 17.95
C ARG A 100 -0.05 -14.77 18.87
N VAL A 101 1.11 -14.51 18.29
CA VAL A 101 2.38 -14.32 19.00
C VAL A 101 2.75 -12.85 18.99
N ARG A 102 3.63 -12.45 19.89
CA ARG A 102 4.15 -11.08 19.90
C ARG A 102 5.26 -10.93 18.85
N ALA A 103 5.36 -9.77 18.22
CA ALA A 103 6.35 -9.52 17.16
C ALA A 103 7.80 -9.54 17.68
N ASP A 104 8.03 -9.08 18.92
CA ASP A 104 9.31 -9.20 19.64
C ASP A 104 9.75 -10.66 19.81
N ALA A 105 8.79 -11.56 20.06
CA ALA A 105 9.07 -12.98 20.23
C ALA A 105 9.62 -13.61 18.96
N LEU A 106 9.19 -13.16 17.78
CA LEU A 106 9.72 -13.64 16.49
C LEU A 106 11.19 -13.26 16.29
N SER A 107 11.63 -12.11 16.81
CA SER A 107 13.04 -11.67 16.78
C SER A 107 13.86 -12.20 17.96
N SER A 108 13.25 -12.91 18.92
CA SER A 108 13.97 -13.44 20.08
C SER A 108 14.74 -14.73 19.76
N GLN A 109 15.88 -14.94 20.43
CA GLN A 109 16.69 -16.17 20.28
C GLN A 109 15.99 -17.44 20.83
N ARG A 110 14.80 -17.30 21.44
CA ARG A 110 14.06 -18.45 22.00
C ARG A 110 13.59 -19.37 20.88
N ARG A 111 13.95 -20.65 20.99
CA ARG A 111 13.57 -21.72 20.07
C ARG A 111 12.38 -22.51 20.63
N THR A 112 11.23 -21.86 20.71
CA THR A 112 9.97 -22.53 21.04
C THR A 112 9.32 -23.03 19.74
N LYS A 113 8.76 -24.25 19.73
CA LYS A 113 8.12 -24.83 18.53
C LYS A 113 7.04 -23.91 17.94
N ASP A 114 6.32 -23.18 18.80
CA ASP A 114 5.28 -22.22 18.42
C ASP A 114 5.82 -20.98 17.69
N LEU A 115 7.11 -20.68 17.80
CA LEU A 115 7.77 -19.54 17.15
C LEU A 115 8.54 -19.94 15.87
N THR A 116 8.88 -21.22 15.72
CA THR A 116 9.67 -21.71 14.58
C THR A 116 8.93 -21.53 13.26
N VAL A 117 7.68 -22.00 13.18
CA VAL A 117 6.85 -21.90 11.97
C VAL A 117 6.58 -20.45 11.56
N PRO A 118 6.09 -19.55 12.45
CA PRO A 118 5.86 -18.16 12.05
C PRO A 118 7.15 -17.43 11.67
N ARG A 119 8.30 -17.75 12.29
CA ARG A 119 9.59 -17.17 11.88
C ARG A 119 9.96 -17.58 10.46
N GLN A 120 9.84 -18.86 10.10
CA GLN A 120 10.12 -19.34 8.75
C GLN A 120 9.22 -18.69 7.70
N VAL A 121 7.92 -18.56 8.00
CA VAL A 121 6.97 -17.87 7.11
C VAL A 121 7.34 -16.40 6.93
N ALA A 122 7.66 -15.69 8.02
CA ALA A 122 8.07 -14.29 7.93
C ALA A 122 9.36 -14.11 7.11
N MET A 123 10.36 -14.97 7.32
CA MET A 123 11.63 -14.94 6.58
C MET A 123 11.42 -15.26 5.08
N PHE A 124 10.56 -16.22 4.76
CA PHE A 124 10.21 -16.55 3.39
C PHE A 124 9.52 -15.37 2.68
N LEU A 125 8.52 -14.78 3.32
CA LEU A 125 7.81 -13.62 2.76
C LEU A 125 8.73 -12.43 2.55
N ILE A 126 9.64 -12.14 3.48
CA ILE A 126 10.61 -11.05 3.33
C ILE A 126 11.57 -11.32 2.18
N LYS A 127 12.01 -12.57 2.00
CA LYS A 127 12.85 -12.97 0.87
C LYS A 127 12.13 -12.77 -0.46
N GLU A 128 10.92 -13.29 -0.59
CA GLU A 128 10.14 -13.18 -1.84
C GLU A 128 9.72 -11.74 -2.15
N THR A 129 9.48 -10.91 -1.13
CA THR A 129 8.99 -9.54 -1.31
C THR A 129 10.11 -8.53 -1.58
N PHE A 130 11.28 -8.70 -0.95
CA PHE A 130 12.35 -7.70 -0.96
C PHE A 130 13.68 -8.20 -1.56
N ASP A 131 13.75 -9.47 -2.00
CA ASP A 131 14.95 -10.13 -2.53
C ASP A 131 16.19 -9.96 -1.63
N LEU A 132 15.97 -9.92 -0.31
CA LEU A 132 17.04 -9.75 0.67
C LEU A 132 17.83 -11.05 0.84
N SER A 133 19.13 -10.91 1.09
CA SER A 133 20.00 -12.04 1.38
C SER A 133 19.60 -12.73 2.70
N LEU A 134 19.81 -14.04 2.78
CA LEU A 134 19.53 -14.82 3.99
C LEU A 134 20.27 -14.31 5.23
N VAL A 135 21.46 -13.72 5.04
CA VAL A 135 22.25 -13.09 6.10
C VAL A 135 21.51 -11.88 6.67
N ARG A 136 21.08 -10.96 5.80
CA ARG A 136 20.37 -9.74 6.19
C ARG A 136 19.01 -10.06 6.82
N ILE A 137 18.29 -11.04 6.28
CA ILE A 137 17.05 -11.53 6.90
C ILE A 137 17.34 -12.13 8.28
N GLY A 138 18.43 -12.90 8.42
CA GLY A 138 18.86 -13.46 9.70
C GLY A 138 19.10 -12.40 10.78
N GLU A 139 19.73 -11.27 10.43
CA GLU A 139 19.97 -10.13 11.32
C GLU A 139 18.64 -9.56 11.88
N PHE A 140 17.62 -9.40 11.03
CA PHE A 140 16.30 -8.91 11.43
C PHE A 140 15.57 -9.80 12.46
N PHE A 141 15.88 -11.10 12.50
CA PHE A 141 15.24 -12.07 13.41
C PHE A 141 16.14 -12.47 14.59
N GLY A 142 17.08 -11.60 14.96
CA GLY A 142 17.99 -11.83 16.09
C GLY A 142 19.25 -12.58 15.65
N GLY A 143 19.89 -12.07 14.59
CA GLY A 143 21.10 -12.61 13.99
C GLY A 143 22.08 -13.08 15.06
N ARG A 144 22.80 -14.18 14.76
CA ARG A 144 23.84 -14.74 15.63
C ARG A 144 24.72 -13.59 16.10
N ASP A 145 24.57 -13.20 17.36
CA ASP A 145 25.60 -12.44 18.04
C ASP A 145 26.88 -13.24 17.85
N HIS A 146 27.82 -12.64 17.13
CA HIS A 146 29.22 -12.76 17.44
C HIS A 146 29.31 -12.71 18.96
N SER A 147 29.52 -13.86 19.60
CA SER A 147 29.91 -13.87 21.00
C SER A 147 31.16 -12.99 21.08
N PRO A 148 31.18 -11.90 21.87
CA PRO A 148 32.43 -11.43 22.41
C PRO A 148 32.81 -12.51 23.42
N CYS A 149 33.55 -13.50 22.94
CA CYS A 149 34.53 -14.18 23.75
C CYS A 149 35.58 -13.11 24.07
N ASP A 150 35.31 -12.28 25.06
CA ASP A 150 36.32 -11.42 25.65
C ASP A 150 36.04 -11.24 27.15
N SER A 151 36.85 -11.98 27.92
CA SER A 151 37.60 -11.48 29.07
C SER A 151 36.83 -10.68 30.15
N LEU A 152 36.46 -11.35 31.25
CA LEU A 152 37.21 -11.27 32.52
C LEU A 152 36.44 -12.00 33.63
N HIS A 153 37.14 -12.91 34.29
CA HIS A 153 36.82 -13.30 35.66
C HIS A 153 36.99 -12.10 36.59
N PRO A 154 36.05 -11.80 37.49
CA PRO A 154 36.35 -11.02 38.67
C PRO A 154 36.29 -11.95 39.88
N LYS A 155 37.42 -12.49 40.34
CA LYS A 155 37.54 -12.98 41.73
C LYS A 155 38.95 -12.81 42.30
N SER A 156 38.94 -12.02 43.38
CA SER A 156 39.92 -11.80 44.46
C SER A 156 41.05 -10.84 44.17
#